data_AF-A0A2U8FF54-F1
#
_entry.id   AF-A0A2U8FF54-F1
#
_cell.length_a   1.000
_cell.length_b   1.000
_cell.length_c   1.000
_cell.angle_alpha   90.00
_cell.angle_beta   90.00
_cell.angle_gamma   90.00
#
_symmetry.space_group_name_H-M   'P 1'
#
loop_
_entity.id
_entity.type
_entity.pdbx_description
1 polymer ?
#
loop_
_entity_poly.entity_id
_entity_poly.type
_entity_poly.pdbx_seq_one_letter_code
_entity_poly.pdbx_strand_id
1 'polypeptide(L)'
;MNIYQNIKNNNKIYLIFGGFGSQPHHFTPFFPDNLIIIYHYQHLNFTPLENLLTSLTSEQTEVEIYAFSMGVWVANLFLQNYNPLIFTKKTAINGTEFGIDNTYGIPLKAFKLTQKIFNLEHFKTNLLGQHSYKAQHLSFLDEESLKKELGFFISNHKAFQQGSTWDKVIISKADLIFSTSAQKSFWIDFKGYQKQILWLDSPHFVFFDWKFL
;
A
#
# COMPACT_ATOMS: atom_id res chain seq x y z
N MET A 1 7.97 5.34 10.11
CA MET A 1 6.77 5.58 9.30
C MET A 1 6.04 6.76 9.89
N ASN A 2 5.38 7.54 9.06
CA ASN A 2 4.60 8.69 9.47
C ASN A 2 3.11 8.36 9.40
N ILE A 3 2.32 9.05 10.23
CA ILE A 3 0.87 8.94 10.27
C ILE A 3 0.30 10.33 9.97
N TYR A 4 -0.51 10.42 8.94
CA TYR A 4 -1.39 11.55 8.68
C TYR A 4 -2.80 11.19 9.11
N GLN A 5 -3.53 12.15 9.68
CA GLN A 5 -4.93 11.98 10.01
C GLN A 5 -5.76 13.21 9.62
N ASN A 6 -6.96 12.96 9.11
CA ASN A 6 -7.99 13.96 8.89
C ASN A 6 -9.35 13.33 9.26
N ILE A 7 -9.70 13.41 10.54
CA ILE A 7 -10.90 12.81 11.12
C ILE A 7 -11.89 13.91 11.48
N LYS A 8 -13.06 13.90 10.82
CA LYS A 8 -14.18 14.81 11.14
C LYS A 8 -15.22 14.14 12.04
N ASN A 9 -15.38 12.83 11.90
CA ASN A 9 -16.14 11.95 12.79
C ASN A 9 -15.55 10.53 12.73
N ASN A 10 -16.00 9.65 13.61
CA ASN A 10 -15.48 8.28 13.74
C ASN A 10 -16.53 7.20 13.46
N ASN A 11 -17.55 7.50 12.65
CA ASN A 11 -18.52 6.49 12.20
C ASN A 11 -17.88 5.55 11.18
N LYS A 12 -17.10 6.11 10.25
CA LYS A 12 -16.36 5.36 9.24
C LYS A 12 -14.98 5.96 9.04
N ILE A 13 -13.96 5.12 9.10
CA ILE A 13 -12.54 5.49 8.97
C ILE A 13 -11.92 4.73 7.80
N TYR A 14 -11.22 5.45 6.94
CA TYR A 14 -10.43 4.89 5.85
C TYR A 14 -8.95 4.84 6.27
N LEU A 15 -8.49 3.63 6.57
CA LEU A 15 -7.12 3.34 6.97
C LEU A 15 -6.29 2.95 5.74
N ILE A 16 -5.37 3.82 5.35
CA ILE A 16 -4.57 3.66 4.13
C ILE A 16 -3.13 3.34 4.49
N PHE A 17 -2.63 2.21 3.99
CA PHE A 17 -1.21 1.90 4.00
C PHE A 17 -0.63 2.25 2.62
N GLY A 18 0.09 3.37 2.55
CA GLY A 18 0.67 3.87 1.30
C GLY A 18 1.78 2.97 0.75
N GLY A 19 2.07 3.13 -0.54
CA GLY A 19 3.25 2.54 -1.14
C GLY A 19 4.53 3.30 -0.79
N PHE A 20 5.68 2.76 -1.20
CA PHE A 20 6.96 3.47 -1.17
C PHE A 20 6.83 4.87 -1.82
N GLY A 21 7.37 5.89 -1.15
CA GLY A 21 7.41 7.26 -1.66
C GLY A 21 6.05 7.98 -1.68
N SER A 22 5.02 7.37 -1.11
CA SER A 22 3.69 8.00 -1.04
C SER A 22 3.68 9.19 -0.10
N GLN A 23 2.77 10.13 -0.36
CA GLN A 23 2.46 11.27 0.50
C GLN A 23 0.94 11.34 0.74
N PRO A 24 0.46 11.98 1.82
CA PRO A 24 -0.97 12.04 2.13
C PRO A 24 -1.82 12.58 0.96
N HIS A 25 -1.37 13.65 0.30
CA HIS A 25 -2.08 14.27 -0.82
C HIS A 25 -2.16 13.39 -2.08
N HIS A 26 -1.44 12.27 -2.14
CA HIS A 26 -1.64 11.27 -3.19
C HIS A 26 -2.99 10.56 -3.04
N PHE A 27 -3.53 10.46 -1.82
CA PHE A 27 -4.75 9.70 -1.57
C PHE A 27 -5.95 10.59 -1.25
N THR A 28 -5.75 11.74 -0.59
CA THR A 28 -6.86 12.61 -0.15
C THR A 28 -7.86 13.00 -1.24
N PRO A 29 -7.50 13.16 -2.54
CA PRO A 29 -8.49 13.47 -3.58
C PRO A 29 -9.40 12.30 -3.96
N PHE A 30 -9.00 11.06 -3.65
CA PHE A 30 -9.67 9.86 -4.11
C PHE A 30 -10.56 9.23 -3.04
N PHE A 31 -10.24 9.48 -1.77
CA PHE A 31 -10.97 8.92 -0.65
C PHE A 31 -11.89 9.98 -0.01
N PRO A 32 -12.99 9.55 0.64
CA PRO A 32 -13.79 10.45 1.47
C PRO A 32 -13.00 10.98 2.69
N ASP A 33 -13.63 11.89 3.45
CA ASP A 33 -13.11 12.32 4.76
C ASP A 33 -12.93 11.13 5.74
N ASN A 34 -12.30 11.39 6.89
CA ASN A 34 -11.96 10.40 7.92
C ASN A 34 -10.83 9.46 7.52
N LEU A 35 -9.72 10.06 7.10
CA LEU A 35 -8.54 9.35 6.61
C LEU A 35 -7.49 9.19 7.71
N ILE A 36 -6.94 8.00 7.82
CA ILE A 36 -5.66 7.74 8.49
C ILE A 36 -4.71 7.18 7.42
N ILE A 37 -3.60 7.85 7.15
CA ILE A 37 -2.65 7.45 6.10
C ILE A 37 -1.31 7.15 6.75
N ILE A 38 -0.83 5.94 6.58
CA ILE A 38 0.51 5.51 6.94
C ILE A 38 1.39 5.62 5.70
N TYR A 39 2.50 6.35 5.80
CA TYR A 39 3.40 6.61 4.68
C TYR A 39 4.84 6.82 5.17
N HIS A 40 5.76 6.99 4.24
CA HIS A 40 7.18 7.30 4.48
C HIS A 40 7.85 6.38 5.52
N TYR A 41 8.12 5.14 5.12
CA TYR A 41 8.54 4.08 6.02
C TYR A 41 10.04 4.15 6.38
N GLN A 42 10.33 4.51 7.64
CA GLN A 42 11.68 4.43 8.22
C GLN A 42 11.80 3.48 9.42
N HIS A 43 10.66 2.95 9.90
CA HIS A 43 10.55 2.01 11.02
C HIS A 43 9.14 1.39 11.02
N LEU A 44 8.94 0.27 11.73
CA LEU A 44 7.67 -0.46 11.90
C LEU A 44 7.17 -0.41 13.36
N ASN A 45 7.09 0.79 13.92
CA ASN A 45 6.54 0.95 15.28
C ASN A 45 5.06 1.27 15.18
N PHE A 46 4.19 0.25 15.30
CA PHE A 46 2.75 0.40 15.15
C PHE A 46 2.06 1.01 16.38
N THR A 47 2.70 1.09 17.54
CA THR A 47 2.08 1.58 18.78
C THR A 47 1.36 2.94 18.64
N PRO A 48 1.90 3.97 17.94
CA PRO A 48 1.15 5.21 17.72
C PRO A 48 -0.13 5.02 16.91
N LEU A 49 -0.12 4.13 15.91
CA LEU A 49 -1.31 3.81 15.12
C LEU A 49 -2.32 3.01 15.96
N GLU A 50 -1.86 2.04 16.73
CA GLU A 50 -2.69 1.22 17.62
C GLU A 50 -3.41 2.09 18.66
N ASN A 51 -2.69 3.02 19.29
CA ASN A 51 -3.24 3.98 20.25
C ASN A 51 -4.27 4.89 19.57
N LEU A 52 -3.96 5.37 18.35
CA LEU A 52 -4.87 6.22 17.60
C LEU A 52 -6.17 5.49 17.28
N LEU A 53 -6.09 4.28 16.71
CA LEU A 53 -7.27 3.47 16.40
C LEU A 53 -8.07 3.17 17.67
N THR A 54 -7.42 2.75 18.76
CA THR A 54 -8.08 2.49 20.04
C THR A 54 -8.85 3.71 20.56
N SER A 55 -8.31 4.92 20.38
CA SER A 55 -8.98 6.16 20.80
C SER A 55 -10.16 6.58 19.91
N LEU A 56 -10.16 6.16 18.64
CA LEU A 56 -11.16 6.57 17.65
C LEU A 56 -12.26 5.54 17.46
N THR A 57 -12.00 4.25 17.68
CA THR A 57 -12.93 3.17 17.36
C THR A 57 -13.78 2.75 18.54
N SER A 58 -15.06 2.55 18.29
CA SER A 58 -16.01 1.85 19.16
C SER A 58 -16.61 0.64 18.41
N GLU A 59 -17.49 -0.13 19.07
CA GLU A 59 -18.20 -1.24 18.42
C GLU A 59 -19.03 -0.83 17.19
N GLN A 60 -19.40 0.45 17.07
CA GLN A 60 -20.16 0.98 15.94
C GLN A 60 -19.29 1.62 14.85
N THR A 61 -17.97 1.71 15.05
CA THR A 61 -17.06 2.34 14.10
C THR A 61 -16.70 1.36 12.98
N GLU A 62 -16.99 1.73 11.73
CA GLU A 62 -16.49 0.99 10.56
C GLU A 62 -15.06 1.42 10.24
N VAL A 63 -14.13 0.46 10.16
CA VAL A 63 -12.76 0.73 9.67
C VAL A 63 -12.49 -0.08 8.42
N GLU A 64 -12.23 0.61 7.31
CA GLU A 64 -11.84 -0.03 6.05
C GLU A 64 -10.35 0.18 5.76
N ILE A 65 -9.64 -0.91 5.46
CA ILE A 65 -8.23 -0.89 5.08
C ILE A 65 -8.08 -0.86 3.57
N TYR A 66 -7.23 0.04 3.11
CA TYR A 66 -6.76 0.11 1.72
C TYR A 66 -5.24 0.12 1.72
N ALA A 67 -4.63 -0.98 1.30
CA ALA A 67 -3.19 -1.12 1.30
C ALA A 67 -2.66 -1.14 -0.13
N PHE A 68 -1.73 -0.24 -0.43
CA PHE A 68 -1.20 -0.04 -1.77
C PHE A 68 0.27 -0.43 -1.85
N SER A 69 0.65 -1.20 -2.87
CA SER A 69 2.05 -1.52 -3.17
C SER A 69 2.75 -2.17 -1.96
N MET A 70 3.94 -1.68 -1.58
CA MET A 70 4.64 -2.09 -0.35
C MET A 70 3.81 -1.90 0.94
N GLY A 71 2.80 -1.03 0.92
CA GLY A 71 1.83 -0.89 2.01
C GLY A 71 1.04 -2.17 2.29
N VAL A 72 0.87 -3.07 1.31
CA VAL A 72 0.24 -4.40 1.53
C VAL A 72 1.07 -5.25 2.48
N TRP A 73 2.39 -5.27 2.29
CA TRP A 73 3.32 -5.95 3.20
C TRP A 73 3.27 -5.34 4.59
N VAL A 74 3.30 -4.00 4.70
CA VAL A 74 3.22 -3.31 6.00
C VAL A 74 1.88 -3.58 6.70
N ALA A 75 0.77 -3.52 5.97
CA ALA A 75 -0.56 -3.81 6.49
C ALA A 75 -0.66 -5.25 7.00
N ASN A 76 -0.08 -6.22 6.29
CA ASN A 76 -0.03 -7.61 6.75
C ASN A 76 0.70 -7.74 8.08
N LEU A 77 1.84 -7.06 8.26
CA LEU A 77 2.57 -7.08 9.53
C LEU A 77 1.79 -6.44 10.69
N PHE A 78 1.05 -5.38 10.40
CA PHE A 78 0.17 -4.73 11.38
C PHE A 78 -0.99 -5.67 11.78
N LEU A 79 -1.66 -6.26 10.79
CA LEU A 79 -2.82 -7.13 10.99
C LEU A 79 -2.51 -8.43 11.75
N GLN A 80 -1.28 -8.92 11.70
CA GLN A 80 -0.85 -10.08 12.49
C GLN A 80 -0.91 -9.83 14.01
N ASN A 81 -0.75 -8.58 14.45
CA ASN A 81 -0.60 -8.23 15.86
C ASN A 81 -1.74 -7.35 16.39
N TYR A 82 -2.69 -6.98 15.55
CA TYR A 82 -3.79 -6.08 15.89
C TYR A 82 -5.15 -6.77 15.82
N ASN A 83 -6.11 -6.30 16.61
CA ASN A 83 -7.45 -6.89 16.69
C ASN A 83 -8.16 -6.88 15.32
N PRO A 84 -8.37 -8.04 14.67
CA PRO A 84 -8.91 -8.10 13.32
C PRO A 84 -10.41 -7.73 13.26
N LEU A 85 -11.12 -7.76 14.39
CA LEU A 85 -12.57 -7.58 14.45
C LEU A 85 -13.04 -6.14 14.18
N ILE A 86 -12.14 -5.15 14.27
CA ILE A 86 -12.51 -3.76 14.01
C ILE A 86 -12.58 -3.44 12.51
N PHE A 87 -12.04 -4.31 11.64
CA PHE A 87 -11.92 -4.03 10.21
C PHE A 87 -13.07 -4.63 9.42
N THR A 88 -13.95 -3.78 8.91
CA THR A 88 -15.14 -4.16 8.14
C THR A 88 -14.82 -4.54 6.70
N LYS A 89 -13.70 -4.02 6.15
CA LYS A 89 -13.25 -4.32 4.79
C LYS A 89 -11.76 -4.15 4.64
N LYS A 90 -11.11 -5.02 3.87
CA LYS A 90 -9.67 -4.99 3.56
C LYS A 90 -9.46 -5.14 2.06
N THR A 91 -8.87 -4.13 1.43
CA THR A 91 -8.53 -4.12 0.00
C THR A 91 -7.03 -4.02 -0.21
N ALA A 92 -6.44 -5.03 -0.86
CA ALA A 92 -5.06 -4.97 -1.33
C ALA A 92 -5.03 -4.41 -2.75
N ILE A 93 -4.09 -3.51 -3.03
CA ILE A 93 -3.99 -2.80 -4.29
C ILE A 93 -2.56 -2.91 -4.81
N ASN A 94 -2.39 -3.56 -5.96
CA ASN A 94 -1.11 -3.64 -6.66
C ASN A 94 0.09 -3.99 -5.77
N GLY A 95 -0.06 -4.99 -4.91
CA GLY A 95 0.96 -5.37 -3.94
C GLY A 95 0.63 -6.72 -3.34
N THR A 96 1.58 -7.29 -2.60
CA THR A 96 1.45 -8.62 -2.00
C THR A 96 1.90 -8.61 -0.55
N GLU A 97 1.50 -9.63 0.21
CA GLU A 97 1.90 -9.79 1.62
C GLU A 97 3.39 -10.11 1.78
N PHE A 98 4.07 -10.48 0.70
CA PHE A 98 5.51 -10.72 0.67
C PHE A 98 6.30 -9.41 0.49
N GLY A 99 5.77 -8.46 -0.29
CA GLY A 99 6.48 -7.23 -0.65
C GLY A 99 7.71 -7.51 -1.50
N ILE A 100 8.83 -7.87 -0.87
CA ILE A 100 10.09 -8.27 -1.51
C ILE A 100 10.20 -9.80 -1.52
N ASP A 101 10.03 -10.40 -2.69
CA ASP A 101 10.18 -11.84 -2.93
C ASP A 101 10.42 -12.10 -4.42
N ASN A 102 11.14 -13.18 -4.76
CA ASN A 102 11.46 -13.48 -6.16
C ASN A 102 10.27 -14.05 -6.96
N THR A 103 9.27 -14.60 -6.29
CA THR A 103 8.10 -15.25 -6.90
C THR A 103 6.84 -14.45 -6.67
N TYR A 104 6.65 -13.96 -5.45
CA TYR A 104 5.41 -13.38 -4.97
C TYR A 104 5.48 -11.87 -4.79
N GLY A 105 6.58 -11.21 -5.15
CA GLY A 105 6.76 -9.78 -4.93
C GLY A 105 7.76 -9.15 -5.90
N ILE A 106 8.40 -8.08 -5.44
CA ILE A 106 9.51 -7.45 -6.15
C ILE A 106 10.80 -8.20 -5.79
N PRO A 107 11.57 -8.72 -6.75
CA PRO A 107 12.81 -9.42 -6.46
C PRO A 107 13.80 -8.53 -5.68
N LEU A 108 14.42 -9.07 -4.62
CA LEU A 108 15.37 -8.32 -3.78
C LEU A 108 16.51 -7.69 -4.59
N LYS A 109 17.00 -8.40 -5.62
CA LYS A 109 18.04 -7.89 -6.51
C LYS A 109 17.57 -6.64 -7.29
N ALA A 110 16.34 -6.66 -7.79
CA ALA A 110 15.75 -5.51 -8.47
C ALA A 110 15.55 -4.34 -7.49
N PHE A 111 15.04 -4.61 -6.29
CA PHE A 111 14.82 -3.60 -5.26
C PHE A 111 16.13 -2.91 -4.82
N LYS A 112 17.20 -3.68 -4.59
CA LYS A 112 18.55 -3.16 -4.28
C LYS A 112 19.14 -2.32 -5.41
N LEU A 113 18.93 -2.75 -6.66
CA LEU A 113 19.35 -1.97 -7.82
C LEU A 113 18.60 -0.63 -7.87
N THR A 114 17.27 -0.65 -7.71
CA THR A 114 16.44 0.56 -7.65
C THR A 114 16.94 1.54 -6.59
N GLN A 115 17.31 1.09 -5.39
CA GLN A 115 17.90 1.98 -4.38
C GLN A 115 19.22 2.61 -4.84
N LYS A 116 20.14 1.80 -5.39
CA LYS A 116 21.48 2.25 -5.78
C LYS A 116 21.44 3.31 -6.89
N ILE A 117 20.59 3.12 -7.89
CA ILE A 117 20.48 3.99 -9.07
C ILE A 117 19.16 4.78 -9.09
N PHE A 118 18.55 5.01 -7.93
CA PHE A 118 17.22 5.61 -7.86
C PHE A 118 17.19 6.95 -8.61
N ASN A 119 16.17 7.10 -9.44
CA ASN A 119 15.85 8.30 -10.19
C ASN A 119 14.35 8.58 -10.06
N LEU A 120 14.00 9.75 -9.56
CA LEU A 120 12.62 10.09 -9.24
C LEU A 120 11.72 10.12 -10.49
N GLU A 121 12.21 10.69 -11.59
CA GLU A 121 11.40 10.82 -12.81
C GLU A 121 11.14 9.46 -13.48
N HIS A 122 12.13 8.56 -13.47
CA HIS A 122 11.92 7.19 -13.89
C HIS A 122 10.92 6.45 -12.99
N PHE A 123 11.03 6.63 -11.67
CA PHE A 123 10.07 6.05 -10.73
C PHE A 123 8.65 6.57 -10.98
N LYS A 124 8.45 7.89 -11.16
CA LYS A 124 7.16 8.49 -11.52
C LYS A 124 6.60 7.91 -12.82
N THR A 125 7.45 7.73 -13.83
CA THR A 125 7.04 7.11 -15.10
C THR A 125 6.49 5.71 -14.90
N ASN A 126 7.17 4.87 -14.11
CA ASN A 126 6.73 3.50 -13.85
C ASN A 126 5.49 3.45 -12.91
N LEU A 127 5.41 4.37 -11.95
CA LEU A 127 4.30 4.49 -11.02
C LEU A 127 3.01 4.93 -11.72
N LEU A 128 3.10 5.95 -12.57
CA LEU A 128 1.96 6.68 -13.12
C LEU A 128 1.62 6.26 -14.55
N GLY A 129 2.55 5.66 -15.29
CA GLY A 129 2.36 5.23 -16.67
C GLY A 129 1.67 6.29 -17.54
N GLN A 130 0.57 5.89 -18.18
CA GLN A 130 -0.24 6.77 -19.02
C GLN A 130 -0.92 7.93 -18.28
N HIS A 131 -1.00 7.89 -16.94
CA HIS A 131 -1.61 8.94 -16.11
C HIS A 131 -0.62 10.00 -15.62
N SER A 132 0.61 10.02 -16.14
CA SER A 132 1.60 11.04 -15.79
C SER A 132 1.06 12.47 -15.91
N TYR A 133 0.22 12.75 -16.92
CA TYR A 133 -0.43 14.06 -17.10
C TYR A 133 -1.44 14.43 -16.00
N LYS A 134 -2.07 13.45 -15.34
CA LYS A 134 -3.03 13.67 -14.24
C LYS A 134 -2.33 13.97 -12.91
N ALA A 135 -1.05 13.65 -12.81
CA ALA A 135 -0.27 13.67 -11.58
C ALA A 135 0.65 14.89 -11.44
N GLN A 136 0.45 15.94 -12.24
CA GLN A 136 1.29 17.15 -12.21
C GLN A 136 1.33 17.85 -10.84
N HIS A 137 0.28 17.67 -10.02
CA HIS A 137 0.17 18.21 -8.67
C HIS A 137 0.77 17.28 -7.59
N LEU A 138 1.14 16.04 -7.94
CA LEU A 138 1.71 15.09 -6.99
C LEU A 138 3.19 15.41 -6.75
N SER A 139 3.49 15.99 -5.61
CA SER A 139 4.86 16.11 -5.11
C SER A 139 5.34 14.82 -4.44
N PHE A 140 6.64 14.58 -4.51
CA PHE A 140 7.36 13.49 -3.86
C PHE A 140 8.51 14.07 -3.05
N LEU A 141 9.02 13.32 -2.08
CA LEU A 141 10.24 13.68 -1.38
C LEU A 141 11.45 13.65 -2.33
N ASP A 142 12.54 14.25 -1.90
CA ASP A 142 13.80 14.23 -2.63
C ASP A 142 14.37 12.80 -2.73
N GLU A 143 15.26 12.58 -3.70
CA GLU A 143 15.84 11.26 -3.97
C GLU A 143 16.63 10.69 -2.79
N GLU A 144 17.25 11.53 -1.95
CA GLU A 144 18.00 11.05 -0.78
C GLU A 144 17.05 10.47 0.26
N SER A 145 15.97 11.18 0.56
CA SER A 145 14.90 10.72 1.45
C SER A 145 14.25 9.43 0.94
N LEU A 146 14.00 9.34 -0.37
CA LEU A 146 13.43 8.13 -0.99
C LEU A 146 14.42 6.95 -0.99
N LYS A 147 15.72 7.19 -1.21
CA LYS A 147 16.75 6.15 -1.07
C LYS A 147 16.84 5.61 0.35
N LYS A 148 16.63 6.44 1.38
CA LYS A 148 16.57 6.01 2.79
C LYS A 148 15.36 5.10 3.03
N GLU A 149 14.18 5.46 2.52
CA GLU A 149 12.97 4.65 2.63
C GLU A 149 13.11 3.29 1.89
N LEU A 150 13.71 3.27 0.70
CA LEU A 150 14.06 2.00 0.03
C LEU A 150 15.02 1.15 0.86
N GLY A 151 16.02 1.78 1.48
CA GLY A 151 16.96 1.12 2.37
C GLY A 151 16.27 0.48 3.57
N PHE A 152 15.29 1.17 4.15
CA PHE A 152 14.45 0.62 5.19
C PHE A 152 13.77 -0.69 4.74
N PHE A 153 13.12 -0.74 3.59
CA PHE A 153 12.48 -1.97 3.09
C PHE A 153 13.50 -3.09 2.84
N ILE A 154 14.67 -2.77 2.28
CA ILE A 154 15.74 -3.76 2.06
C ILE A 154 16.24 -4.34 3.38
N SER A 155 16.40 -3.53 4.42
CA SER A 155 16.89 -3.99 5.72
C SER A 155 15.82 -4.71 6.54
N ASN A 156 14.53 -4.46 6.30
CA ASN A 156 13.44 -4.92 7.16
C ASN A 156 12.47 -5.89 6.49
N HIS A 157 12.63 -6.22 5.21
CA HIS A 157 11.86 -7.31 4.60
C HIS A 157 12.08 -8.60 5.41
N LYS A 158 10.98 -9.29 5.67
CA LYS A 158 10.98 -10.54 6.45
C LYS A 158 10.45 -11.65 5.57
N ALA A 159 10.91 -12.87 5.84
CA ALA A 159 10.26 -14.05 5.28
C ALA A 159 8.78 -14.03 5.66
N PHE A 160 7.93 -14.36 4.69
CA PHE A 160 6.50 -14.51 4.93
C PHE A 160 6.27 -15.57 6.01
N GLN A 161 5.49 -15.20 7.02
CA GLN A 161 5.13 -16.09 8.13
C GLN A 161 3.68 -16.51 7.97
N GLN A 162 2.77 -15.56 8.17
CA GLN A 162 1.34 -15.74 8.10
C GLN A 162 0.72 -14.65 7.23
N GLY A 163 -0.29 -15.02 6.48
CA GLY A 163 -1.05 -14.10 5.67
C GLY A 163 -2.30 -13.59 6.37
N SER A 164 -2.76 -12.42 5.94
CA SER A 164 -4.03 -11.84 6.34
C SER A 164 -5.15 -12.25 5.39
N THR A 165 -6.39 -12.00 5.81
CA THR A 165 -7.56 -12.12 4.94
C THR A 165 -7.82 -10.80 4.24
N TRP A 166 -8.17 -10.87 2.96
CA TRP A 166 -8.51 -9.71 2.13
C TRP A 166 -9.88 -9.94 1.50
N ASP A 167 -10.71 -8.92 1.54
CA ASP A 167 -12.05 -8.97 0.97
C ASP A 167 -12.01 -8.68 -0.53
N LYS A 168 -11.04 -7.86 -0.96
CA LYS A 168 -10.83 -7.48 -2.35
C LYS A 168 -9.34 -7.34 -2.67
N VAL A 169 -8.97 -7.73 -3.88
CA VAL A 169 -7.64 -7.48 -4.44
C VAL A 169 -7.81 -6.69 -5.73
N ILE A 170 -7.06 -5.62 -5.93
CA ILE A 170 -7.03 -4.86 -7.18
C ILE A 170 -5.68 -5.12 -7.85
N ILE A 171 -5.70 -5.66 -9.07
CA ILE A 171 -4.50 -5.93 -9.86
C ILE A 171 -4.57 -5.14 -11.17
N SER A 172 -3.51 -4.38 -11.41
CA SER A 172 -3.31 -3.62 -12.64
C SER A 172 -2.59 -4.45 -13.69
N LYS A 173 -3.09 -4.36 -14.93
CA LYS A 173 -2.54 -5.08 -16.07
C LYS A 173 -1.25 -4.44 -16.61
N ALA A 174 -1.08 -3.13 -16.43
CA ALA A 174 0.09 -2.38 -16.86
C ALA A 174 0.99 -1.97 -15.67
N ASP A 175 1.03 -2.79 -14.62
CA ASP A 175 1.86 -2.54 -13.44
C ASP A 175 3.35 -2.79 -13.73
N LEU A 176 4.14 -1.72 -13.70
CA LEU A 176 5.60 -1.75 -13.93
C LEU A 176 6.42 -1.80 -12.63
N ILE A 177 5.77 -1.82 -11.46
CA ILE A 177 6.43 -1.90 -10.16
C ILE A 177 6.24 -3.30 -9.55
N PHE A 178 5.00 -3.72 -9.35
CA PHE A 178 4.64 -5.07 -8.93
C PHE A 178 4.13 -5.85 -10.14
N SER A 179 5.00 -6.65 -10.74
CA SER A 179 4.66 -7.40 -11.95
C SER A 179 3.34 -8.17 -11.78
N THR A 180 2.48 -8.10 -12.79
CA THR A 180 1.19 -8.80 -12.78
C THR A 180 1.37 -10.31 -12.59
N SER A 181 2.47 -10.89 -13.08
CA SER A 181 2.80 -12.30 -12.85
C SER A 181 3.03 -12.61 -11.37
N ALA A 182 3.82 -11.80 -10.65
CA ALA A 182 4.05 -12.02 -9.22
C ALA A 182 2.75 -11.91 -8.41
N GLN A 183 1.89 -10.94 -8.77
CA GLN A 183 0.58 -10.80 -8.14
C GLN A 183 -0.35 -11.97 -8.45
N LYS A 184 -0.32 -12.56 -9.65
CA LYS A 184 -1.05 -13.80 -9.97
C LYS A 184 -0.51 -14.98 -9.16
N SER A 185 0.80 -15.21 -9.19
CA SER A 185 1.44 -16.29 -8.42
C SER A 185 1.05 -16.23 -6.95
N PHE A 186 0.97 -15.03 -6.38
CA PHE A 186 0.58 -14.87 -4.99
C PHE A 186 -0.93 -14.96 -4.77
N TRP A 187 -1.72 -14.06 -5.37
CA TRP A 187 -3.14 -13.94 -5.03
C TRP A 187 -3.98 -15.09 -5.60
N ILE A 188 -3.64 -15.60 -6.78
CA ILE A 188 -4.37 -16.70 -7.42
C ILE A 188 -3.80 -18.04 -6.94
N ASP A 189 -2.53 -18.31 -7.25
CA ASP A 189 -1.99 -19.67 -7.12
C ASP A 189 -1.72 -20.02 -5.66
N PHE A 190 -1.19 -19.07 -4.87
CA PHE A 190 -0.87 -19.30 -3.46
C PHE A 190 -2.07 -19.07 -2.52
N LYS A 191 -2.89 -18.04 -2.75
CA LYS A 191 -3.99 -17.67 -1.83
C LYS A 191 -5.41 -18.04 -2.30
N GLY A 192 -5.61 -18.39 -3.57
CA GLY A 192 -6.94 -18.76 -4.07
C GLY A 192 -7.95 -17.61 -4.16
N TYR A 193 -7.50 -16.36 -4.38
CA TYR A 193 -8.36 -15.17 -4.44
C TYR A 193 -8.95 -14.88 -5.83
N GLN A 194 -9.13 -15.87 -6.70
CA GLN A 194 -9.56 -15.64 -8.09
C GLN A 194 -10.87 -14.85 -8.19
N LYS A 195 -11.78 -15.04 -7.22
CA LYS A 195 -13.11 -14.40 -7.20
C LYS A 195 -13.10 -12.99 -6.59
N GLN A 196 -12.05 -12.64 -5.85
CA GLN A 196 -11.91 -11.37 -5.13
C GLN A 196 -11.09 -10.34 -5.92
N ILE A 197 -10.48 -10.75 -7.04
CA ILE A 197 -9.64 -9.89 -7.87
C ILE A 197 -10.49 -9.03 -8.80
N LEU A 198 -10.31 -7.71 -8.68
CA LEU A 198 -10.70 -6.73 -9.68
C LEU A 198 -9.49 -6.41 -10.57
N TRP A 199 -9.62 -6.70 -11.86
CA TRP A 199 -8.63 -6.38 -12.88
C TRP A 199 -8.86 -4.98 -13.45
N LEU A 200 -7.83 -4.15 -13.45
CA LEU A 200 -7.87 -2.81 -14.05
C LEU A 200 -6.83 -2.67 -15.17
N ASP A 201 -7.21 -1.97 -16.24
CA ASP A 201 -6.27 -1.53 -17.28
C ASP A 201 -5.64 -0.19 -16.88
N SER A 202 -4.84 -0.27 -15.82
CA SER A 202 -4.25 0.86 -15.13
C SER A 202 -2.74 0.65 -14.94
N PRO A 203 -1.97 1.72 -14.72
CA PRO A 203 -0.60 1.63 -14.24
C PRO A 203 -0.59 1.27 -12.74
N HIS A 204 0.59 1.28 -12.11
CA HIS A 204 0.72 0.94 -10.70
C HIS A 204 -0.14 1.83 -9.78
N PHE A 205 -0.22 3.13 -10.05
CA PHE A 205 -1.09 4.04 -9.30
C PHE A 205 -2.52 4.03 -9.85
N VAL A 206 -3.38 3.20 -9.26
CA VAL A 206 -4.76 2.93 -9.76
C VAL A 206 -5.78 4.01 -9.49
N PHE A 207 -5.50 4.92 -8.57
CA PHE A 207 -6.54 5.78 -7.98
C PHE A 207 -7.17 6.76 -8.98
N PHE A 208 -6.54 6.99 -10.14
CA PHE A 208 -7.14 7.74 -11.24
C PHE A 208 -8.24 6.99 -12.01
N ASP A 209 -8.26 5.66 -11.94
CA ASP A 209 -9.22 4.80 -12.64
C ASP A 209 -10.12 4.03 -11.67
N TRP A 210 -9.80 4.03 -10.38
CA TRP A 210 -10.57 3.38 -9.34
C TRP A 210 -11.38 4.39 -8.53
N LYS A 211 -12.66 4.06 -8.30
CA LYS A 211 -13.57 4.80 -7.43
C LYS A 211 -14.10 3.90 -6.32
N PHE A 212 -14.40 4.50 -5.18
CA PHE A 212 -15.24 3.87 -4.15
C PHE A 212 -16.61 3.62 -4.80
N LEU A 213 -16.98 2.35 -4.90
CA LEU A 213 -18.34 1.94 -5.28
C LEU A 213 -19.27 2.21 -4.12
#